data_AF-A0A8T4SNU5-F1
#
_entry.id   AF-A0A8T4SNU5-F1
#
_cell.length_a   1.000
_cell.length_b   1.000
_cell.length_c   1.000
_cell.angle_alpha   90.00
_cell.angle_beta   90.00
_cell.angle_gamma   90.00
#
_symmetry.space_group_name_H-M   'P 1'
#
loop_
_entity.id
_entity.type
_entity.pdbx_description
1 polymer ?
#
loop_
_entity_poly.entity_id
_entity_poly.type
_entity_poly.pdbx_seq_one_letter_code
_entity_poly.pdbx_strand_id
1 'polypeptide(L)'
;MGYNRLKYFQRIIPRDDFIHISNPRIILEIKALLRNCNHCLEPRTASLQLQEYLRNLEQFAQWLGEDISEFNAGYRFCKESIEQTILLLNRQQKMLIPGAKCRKLRKEYLYGLNRILSGLRLAFDPLFISKTRLTARQISTYILDRKEGLGQRYQFNTSGEHAPANKLGHLTRAEIEAALKLLARPNPGDIRTTRNGWLDFGSGSHTLVRILGKKKLGKDRIYFVYSMAEHLKKKGPYQKTLETLTPETAPAAFV
;
A
#
# COMPACT_ATOMS: atom_id res chain seq x y z
N MET A 1 13.86 6.38 10.15
CA MET A 1 12.93 5.39 10.74
C MET A 1 11.88 5.02 9.70
N GLY A 2 11.53 3.74 9.57
CA GLY A 2 10.68 3.23 8.48
C GLY A 2 9.27 3.83 8.47
N TYR A 3 8.62 3.94 9.62
CA TYR A 3 7.23 4.41 9.77
C TYR A 3 6.93 5.79 9.16
N ASN A 4 7.93 6.64 8.92
CA ASN A 4 7.75 7.91 8.22
C ASN A 4 7.18 7.74 6.80
N ARG A 5 7.25 6.52 6.25
CA ARG A 5 6.69 6.13 4.95
C ARG A 5 5.18 5.82 5.01
N LEU A 6 4.57 5.69 6.19
CA LEU A 6 3.12 5.49 6.33
C LEU A 6 2.32 6.59 5.61
N LYS A 7 2.79 7.84 5.66
CA LYS A 7 2.17 8.98 4.95
C LYS A 7 2.03 8.77 3.44
N TYR A 8 2.90 7.95 2.83
CA TYR A 8 2.83 7.69 1.39
C TYR A 8 1.66 6.77 1.01
N PHE A 9 1.16 5.98 1.96
CA PHE A 9 -0.06 5.20 1.76
C PHE A 9 -1.32 6.06 1.83
N GLN A 10 -1.29 7.32 2.30
CA GLN A 10 -2.50 8.16 2.41
C GLN A 10 -3.18 8.40 1.07
N ARG A 11 -2.41 8.51 -0.03
CA ARG A 11 -2.97 8.63 -1.38
C ARG A 11 -3.50 7.32 -1.94
N ILE A 12 -3.01 6.19 -1.43
CA ILE A 12 -3.44 4.85 -1.82
C ILE A 12 -4.70 4.46 -1.02
N ILE A 13 -4.74 4.79 0.27
CA ILE A 13 -5.79 4.50 1.23
C ILE A 13 -6.33 5.84 1.77
N PRO A 14 -7.20 6.54 1.02
CA PRO A 14 -7.72 7.84 1.42
C PRO A 14 -8.89 7.68 2.40
N ARG A 15 -8.60 7.11 3.58
CA ARG A 15 -9.57 7.00 4.69
C ARG A 15 -9.15 7.91 5.83
N ASP A 16 -10.12 8.57 6.46
CA ASP A 16 -9.85 9.54 7.52
C ASP A 16 -9.15 8.90 8.72
N ASP A 17 -9.57 7.69 9.11
CA ASP A 17 -8.95 6.91 10.19
C ASP A 17 -7.46 6.61 9.91
N PHE A 18 -7.15 6.18 8.70
CA PHE A 18 -5.78 5.92 8.25
C PHE A 18 -4.97 7.21 8.14
N ILE A 19 -5.55 8.25 7.56
CA ILE A 19 -4.91 9.57 7.40
C ILE A 19 -4.53 10.12 8.78
N HIS A 20 -5.41 10.00 9.78
CA HIS A 20 -5.15 10.39 11.15
C HIS A 20 -3.94 9.64 11.74
N ILE A 21 -3.96 8.30 11.75
CA ILE A 21 -2.87 7.52 12.38
C ILE A 21 -1.53 7.59 11.62
N SER A 22 -1.56 7.90 10.33
CA SER A 22 -0.36 8.02 9.49
C SER A 22 0.16 9.46 9.36
N ASN A 23 -0.54 10.44 9.95
CA ASN A 23 -0.17 11.85 9.88
C ASN A 23 1.14 12.10 10.65
N PRO A 24 2.19 12.65 10.00
CA PRO A 24 3.47 12.89 10.66
C PRO A 24 3.39 13.80 11.90
N ARG A 25 2.49 14.79 11.92
CA ARG A 25 2.32 15.69 13.08
C ARG A 25 1.72 14.94 14.26
N ILE A 26 0.62 14.22 14.02
CA ILE A 26 -0.05 13.39 15.04
C ILE A 26 0.93 12.35 15.61
N ILE A 27 1.68 11.64 14.76
CA ILE A 27 2.70 10.68 15.21
C ILE A 27 3.75 11.34 16.13
N LEU A 28 4.18 12.57 15.80
CA LEU A 28 5.14 13.31 16.62
C LEU A 28 4.56 13.71 17.98
N GLU A 29 3.30 14.15 18.00
CA GLU A 29 2.57 14.49 19.23
C GLU A 29 2.40 13.27 20.13
N ILE A 30 1.89 12.17 19.59
CA ILE A 30 1.74 10.90 20.32
C ILE A 30 3.10 10.44 20.86
N LYS A 31 4.14 10.45 20.03
CA LYS A 31 5.51 10.14 20.46
C LYS A 31 6.00 11.04 21.61
N ALA A 32 5.64 12.32 21.61
CA ALA A 32 6.00 13.26 22.67
C ALA A 32 5.25 12.95 23.97
N LEU A 33 3.93 12.70 23.89
CA LEU A 33 3.11 12.29 25.02
C LEU A 33 3.64 11.02 25.69
N LEU A 34 3.96 9.99 24.89
CA LEU A 34 4.54 8.75 25.40
C LEU A 34 5.90 8.97 26.06
N ARG A 35 6.73 9.86 25.52
CA ARG A 35 8.09 10.14 26.04
C ARG A 35 8.05 10.90 27.37
N ASN A 36 7.11 11.83 27.49
CA ASN A 36 7.06 12.84 28.55
C ASN A 36 5.90 12.59 29.51
N CYS A 37 5.41 11.35 29.57
CA CYS A 37 4.26 10.94 30.36
C CYS A 37 4.41 11.20 31.87
N ASN A 38 5.65 11.32 32.34
CA ASN A 38 6.03 11.62 33.71
C ASN A 38 5.97 13.11 34.08
N HIS A 39 5.94 14.01 33.10
CA HIS A 39 5.90 15.47 33.27
C HIS A 39 4.73 16.11 32.52
N CYS A 40 3.66 15.37 32.28
CA CYS A 40 2.49 15.90 31.60
C CYS A 40 1.76 16.92 32.48
N LEU A 41 1.61 18.15 32.00
CA LEU A 41 0.91 19.23 32.70
C LEU A 41 -0.61 19.10 32.60
N GLU A 42 -1.11 18.52 31.50
CA GLU A 42 -2.53 18.32 31.24
C GLU A 42 -2.87 16.84 30.97
N PRO A 43 -2.87 15.98 32.01
CA PRO A 43 -3.06 14.54 31.81
C PRO A 43 -4.41 14.16 31.19
N ARG A 44 -5.48 14.93 31.47
CA ARG A 44 -6.81 14.69 30.90
C ARG A 44 -6.84 14.94 29.39
N THR A 45 -6.33 16.08 28.94
CA THR A 45 -6.23 16.43 27.52
C THR A 45 -5.36 15.41 26.77
N ALA A 46 -4.21 15.06 27.33
CA ALA A 46 -3.32 14.05 26.77
C ALA A 46 -3.99 12.68 26.65
N SER A 47 -4.73 12.25 27.67
CA SER A 47 -5.50 10.99 27.64
C SER A 47 -6.57 10.99 26.54
N LEU A 48 -7.31 12.09 26.36
CA LEU A 48 -8.32 12.20 25.30
C LEU A 48 -7.70 12.09 23.91
N GLN A 49 -6.57 12.76 23.68
CA GLN A 49 -5.84 12.68 22.42
C GLN A 49 -5.34 11.25 22.13
N LEU A 50 -4.83 10.56 23.15
CA LEU A 50 -4.39 9.16 23.04
C LEU A 50 -5.56 8.22 22.76
N GLN A 51 -6.73 8.44 23.38
CA GLN A 51 -7.95 7.68 23.14
C GLN A 51 -8.49 7.89 21.72
N GLU A 52 -8.45 9.13 21.21
CA GLU A 52 -8.83 9.43 19.83
C GLU A 52 -7.92 8.69 18.83
N TYR A 53 -6.60 8.71 19.07
CA TYR A 53 -5.66 7.98 18.23
C TYR A 53 -5.95 6.47 18.24
N LEU A 54 -6.21 5.89 19.42
CA LEU A 54 -6.57 4.48 19.55
C LEU A 54 -7.85 4.13 18.80
N ARG A 55 -8.87 4.97 18.89
CA ARG A 55 -10.14 4.78 18.17
C ARG A 55 -9.92 4.73 16.67
N ASN A 56 -9.16 5.67 16.10
CA ASN A 56 -8.84 5.67 14.66
C ASN A 56 -8.00 4.44 14.27
N LEU A 57 -7.05 4.05 15.13
CA LEU A 57 -6.23 2.87 14.89
C LEU A 57 -7.07 1.58 14.89
N GLU A 58 -8.00 1.44 15.83
CA GLU A 58 -8.91 0.30 15.93
C GLU A 58 -9.89 0.25 14.75
N GLN A 59 -10.51 1.38 14.40
CA GLN A 59 -11.39 1.47 13.22
C GLN A 59 -10.67 1.06 11.95
N PHE A 60 -9.44 1.53 11.76
CA PHE A 60 -8.63 1.16 10.61
C PHE A 60 -8.25 -0.33 10.61
N ALA A 61 -7.90 -0.89 11.78
CA ALA A 61 -7.57 -2.30 11.91
C ALA A 61 -8.76 -3.21 11.60
N GLN A 62 -9.94 -2.89 12.15
CA GLN A 62 -11.19 -3.60 11.86
C GLN A 62 -11.56 -3.54 10.38
N TRP A 63 -11.28 -2.40 9.72
CA TRP A 63 -11.50 -2.27 8.29
C TRP A 63 -10.51 -3.12 7.47
N LEU A 64 -9.21 -3.10 7.79
CA LEU A 64 -8.21 -3.79 6.97
C LEU A 64 -8.41 -5.32 6.97
N GLY A 65 -8.79 -5.87 8.13
CA GLY A 65 -9.00 -7.30 8.36
C GLY A 65 -7.89 -7.94 9.20
N GLU A 66 -8.20 -9.09 9.81
CA GLU A 66 -7.32 -9.75 10.78
C GLU A 66 -6.29 -10.71 10.15
N ASP A 67 -6.30 -10.90 8.84
CA ASP A 67 -5.46 -11.92 8.19
C ASP A 67 -4.00 -11.52 7.95
N ILE A 68 -3.59 -10.32 8.38
CA ILE A 68 -2.23 -9.80 8.21
C ILE A 68 -1.52 -9.76 9.57
N SER A 69 -0.78 -10.83 9.88
CA SER A 69 -0.07 -11.00 11.16
C SER A 69 0.87 -9.85 11.51
N GLU A 70 1.66 -9.33 10.55
CA GLU A 70 2.52 -8.16 10.74
C GLU A 70 1.74 -6.93 11.19
N PHE A 71 0.60 -6.67 10.55
CA PHE A 71 -0.24 -5.53 10.85
C PHE A 71 -0.83 -5.66 12.26
N ASN A 72 -1.39 -6.83 12.59
CA ASN A 72 -1.98 -7.10 13.91
C ASN A 72 -0.94 -7.00 15.04
N ALA A 73 0.27 -7.51 14.81
CA ALA A 73 1.36 -7.34 15.75
C ALA A 73 1.67 -5.85 15.97
N GLY A 74 1.75 -5.07 14.89
CA GLY A 74 1.97 -3.63 14.97
C GLY A 74 0.86 -2.86 15.69
N TYR A 75 -0.40 -3.21 15.42
CA TYR A 75 -1.57 -2.72 16.12
C TYR A 75 -1.47 -2.98 17.62
N ARG A 76 -1.17 -4.22 18.02
CA ARG A 76 -1.04 -4.62 19.43
C ARG A 76 0.02 -3.80 20.17
N PHE A 77 1.22 -3.67 19.60
CA PHE A 77 2.29 -2.86 20.21
C PHE A 77 1.89 -1.39 20.38
N CYS A 78 1.23 -0.80 19.38
CA CYS A 78 0.74 0.58 19.48
C CYS A 78 -0.33 0.69 20.56
N LYS A 79 -1.30 -0.23 20.56
CA LYS A 79 -2.40 -0.26 21.52
C LYS A 79 -1.90 -0.36 22.96
N GLU A 80 -1.11 -1.39 23.25
CA GLU A 80 -0.53 -1.62 24.58
C GLU A 80 0.28 -0.40 25.06
N SER A 81 1.13 0.16 24.20
CA SER A 81 1.95 1.33 24.56
C SER A 81 1.09 2.55 24.93
N ILE A 82 0.01 2.79 24.18
CA ILE A 82 -0.87 3.93 24.40
C ILE A 82 -1.77 3.71 25.61
N GLU A 83 -2.39 2.53 25.76
CA GLU A 83 -3.22 2.19 26.92
C GLU A 83 -2.43 2.27 28.23
N GLN A 84 -1.20 1.74 28.25
CA GLN A 84 -0.31 1.89 29.40
C GLN A 84 0.03 3.35 29.68
N THR A 85 0.17 4.19 28.65
CA THR A 85 0.40 5.63 28.83
C THR A 85 -0.81 6.32 29.45
N ILE A 86 -2.03 6.02 28.97
CA ILE A 86 -3.28 6.55 29.56
C ILE A 86 -3.40 6.15 31.03
N LEU A 87 -3.12 4.88 31.35
CA LEU A 87 -3.13 4.40 32.75
C LEU A 87 -2.12 5.13 33.63
N LEU A 88 -0.93 5.44 33.11
CA LEU A 88 0.10 6.19 33.82
C LEU A 88 -0.33 7.65 34.04
N LEU A 89 -0.86 8.32 33.02
CA LEU A 89 -1.37 9.69 33.12
C LEU A 89 -2.46 9.81 34.20
N ASN A 90 -3.37 8.85 34.26
CA ASN A 90 -4.44 8.82 35.27
C ASN A 90 -3.91 8.58 36.70
N ARG A 91 -2.68 8.06 36.85
CA ARG A 91 -2.04 7.79 38.15
C ARG A 91 -0.92 8.79 38.49
N GLN A 92 -0.61 9.74 37.61
CA GLN A 92 0.55 10.62 37.73
C GLN A 92 0.54 11.46 39.01
N GLN A 93 -0.64 11.84 39.52
CA GLN A 93 -0.77 12.58 40.79
C GLN A 93 -0.44 11.72 42.02
N LYS A 94 -0.46 10.39 41.89
CA LYS A 94 -0.33 9.44 43.00
C LYS A 94 1.01 8.71 43.02
N MET A 95 1.80 8.81 41.95
CA MET A 95 3.00 7.99 41.78
C MET A 95 4.00 8.64 40.82
N LEU A 96 5.27 8.57 41.17
CA LEU A 96 6.37 8.96 40.29
C LEU A 96 6.51 7.95 39.15
N ILE A 97 6.47 8.43 37.91
CA ILE A 97 6.63 7.59 36.72
C ILE A 97 8.11 7.61 36.29
N PRO A 98 8.81 6.47 36.28
CA PRO A 98 10.21 6.44 35.87
C PRO A 98 10.37 6.83 34.40
N GLY A 99 11.30 7.74 34.09
CA GLY A 99 11.56 8.16 32.71
C GLY A 99 12.01 6.99 31.79
N ALA A 100 12.62 5.94 32.35
CA ALA A 100 12.94 4.72 31.62
C ALA A 100 11.68 4.01 31.07
N LYS A 101 10.57 4.04 31.83
CA LYS A 101 9.28 3.48 31.42
C LYS A 101 8.68 4.27 30.24
N CYS A 102 8.62 5.61 30.33
CA CYS A 102 8.16 6.44 29.20
C CYS A 102 9.03 6.24 27.94
N ARG A 103 10.36 6.07 28.08
CA ARG A 103 11.25 5.74 26.95
C ARG A 103 10.94 4.38 26.32
N LYS A 104 10.60 3.36 27.13
CA LYS A 104 10.22 2.02 26.66
C LYS A 104 8.91 2.09 25.85
N LEU A 105 7.86 2.70 26.40
CA LEU A 105 6.56 2.88 25.74
C LEU A 105 6.71 3.56 24.38
N ARG A 106 7.50 4.64 24.32
CA ARG A 106 7.80 5.31 23.05
C ARG A 106 8.47 4.37 22.04
N LYS A 107 9.45 3.56 22.46
CA LYS A 107 10.13 2.62 21.56
C LYS A 107 9.16 1.56 21.03
N GLU A 108 8.31 1.01 21.89
CA GLU A 108 7.30 0.00 21.54
C GLU A 108 6.27 0.56 20.55
N TYR A 109 5.77 1.77 20.77
CA TYR A 109 4.90 2.47 19.81
C TYR A 109 5.57 2.63 18.44
N LEU A 110 6.80 3.14 18.38
CA LEU A 110 7.52 3.31 17.10
C LEU A 110 7.81 1.97 16.42
N TYR A 111 8.07 0.93 17.19
CA TYR A 111 8.20 -0.43 16.68
C TYR A 111 6.88 -0.91 16.08
N GLY A 112 5.76 -0.69 16.78
CA GLY A 112 4.41 -0.98 16.29
C GLY A 112 4.10 -0.29 14.97
N LEU A 113 4.41 1.01 14.82
CA LEU A 113 4.24 1.74 13.57
C LEU A 113 5.06 1.15 12.40
N ASN A 114 6.28 0.67 12.66
CA ASN A 114 7.07 0.01 11.62
C ASN A 114 6.45 -1.33 11.21
N ARG A 115 5.89 -2.09 12.15
CA ARG A 115 5.18 -3.34 11.87
C ARG A 115 3.88 -3.10 11.10
N ILE A 116 3.14 -2.03 11.43
CA ILE A 116 1.99 -1.56 10.65
C ILE A 116 2.40 -1.28 9.20
N LEU A 117 3.51 -0.55 8.98
CA LEU A 117 4.02 -0.28 7.62
C LEU A 117 4.33 -1.58 6.86
N SER A 118 5.01 -2.53 7.49
CA SER A 118 5.28 -3.83 6.87
C SER A 118 4.00 -4.60 6.56
N GLY A 119 3.03 -4.59 7.47
CA GLY A 119 1.72 -5.21 7.28
C GLY A 119 0.94 -4.58 6.12
N LEU A 120 0.97 -3.26 5.97
CA LEU A 120 0.36 -2.57 4.82
C LEU A 120 0.97 -3.02 3.50
N ARG A 121 2.29 -3.20 3.43
CA ARG A 121 2.93 -3.73 2.21
C ARG A 121 2.50 -5.16 1.90
N LEU A 122 2.36 -5.99 2.93
CA LEU A 122 1.83 -7.35 2.78
C LEU A 122 0.36 -7.35 2.36
N ALA A 123 -0.44 -6.37 2.77
CA ALA A 123 -1.84 -6.25 2.36
C ALA A 123 -2.00 -6.16 0.82
N PHE A 124 -1.02 -5.53 0.14
CA PHE A 124 -0.97 -5.43 -1.32
C PHE A 124 -0.16 -6.56 -1.97
N ASP A 125 0.26 -7.58 -1.21
CA ASP A 125 0.88 -8.75 -1.80
C ASP A 125 -0.20 -9.67 -2.42
N PRO A 126 0.03 -10.22 -3.64
CA PRO A 126 -0.92 -11.09 -4.31
C PRO A 126 -1.40 -12.30 -3.48
N LEU A 127 -0.62 -12.76 -2.49
CA LEU A 127 -1.01 -13.86 -1.60
C LEU A 127 -2.06 -13.48 -0.54
N PHE A 128 -2.13 -12.21 -0.17
CA PHE A 128 -2.97 -11.74 0.94
C PHE A 128 -4.13 -10.86 0.48
N ILE A 129 -4.07 -10.30 -0.73
CA ILE A 129 -5.00 -9.25 -1.15
C ILE A 129 -6.48 -9.66 -1.12
N SER A 130 -6.77 -10.93 -1.44
CA SER A 130 -8.11 -11.52 -1.38
C SER A 130 -8.68 -11.58 0.04
N LYS A 131 -7.82 -11.52 1.06
CA LYS A 131 -8.18 -11.52 2.48
C LYS A 131 -8.34 -10.10 3.05
N THR A 132 -8.15 -9.07 2.23
CA THR A 132 -8.22 -7.67 2.67
C THR A 132 -9.45 -6.97 2.11
N ARG A 133 -9.90 -5.93 2.81
CA ARG A 133 -10.98 -5.05 2.32
C ARG A 133 -10.51 -3.97 1.34
N LEU A 134 -9.28 -4.08 0.81
CA LEU A 134 -8.77 -3.14 -0.19
C LEU A 134 -9.68 -3.12 -1.42
N THR A 135 -10.01 -1.95 -1.94
CA THR A 135 -10.87 -1.82 -3.13
C THR A 135 -10.04 -1.89 -4.41
N ALA A 136 -10.68 -2.26 -5.52
CA ALA A 136 -10.09 -2.23 -6.86
C ALA A 136 -9.30 -0.94 -7.13
N ARG A 137 -9.90 0.23 -6.82
CA ARG A 137 -9.26 1.54 -6.96
C ARG A 137 -7.98 1.68 -6.14
N GLN A 138 -7.98 1.22 -4.88
CA GLN A 138 -6.81 1.30 -4.01
C GLN A 138 -5.68 0.40 -4.56
N ILE A 139 -6.02 -0.78 -5.06
CA ILE A 139 -5.06 -1.71 -5.66
C ILE A 139 -4.45 -1.11 -6.94
N SER A 140 -5.28 -0.58 -7.84
CA SER A 140 -4.81 0.12 -9.05
C SER A 140 -3.91 1.31 -8.72
N THR A 141 -4.27 2.08 -7.68
CA THR A 141 -3.45 3.20 -7.21
C THR A 141 -2.10 2.72 -6.69
N TYR A 142 -2.07 1.60 -5.93
CA TYR A 142 -0.82 0.98 -5.49
C TYR A 142 0.04 0.48 -6.66
N ILE A 143 -0.55 -0.11 -7.70
CA ILE A 143 0.22 -0.54 -8.88
C ILE A 143 0.97 0.66 -9.47
N LEU A 144 0.31 1.81 -9.63
CA LEU A 144 0.88 3.01 -10.23
C LEU A 144 1.77 3.83 -9.27
N ASP A 145 1.74 3.53 -7.98
CA ASP A 145 2.38 4.34 -6.93
C ASP A 145 3.93 4.24 -7.00
N ARG A 146 4.60 5.38 -7.21
CA ARG A 146 6.09 5.44 -7.20
C ARG A 146 6.78 5.47 -5.84
N LYS A 147 6.06 5.68 -4.74
CA LYS A 147 6.63 5.89 -3.40
C LYS A 147 6.59 4.63 -2.54
N GLU A 148 5.55 3.82 -2.64
CA GLU A 148 5.39 2.56 -1.90
C GLU A 148 5.01 1.38 -2.80
N GLY A 149 4.41 1.63 -3.96
CA GLY A 149 3.90 0.59 -4.82
C GLY A 149 4.81 0.19 -5.97
N LEU A 150 4.20 -0.37 -7.03
CA LEU A 150 4.95 -0.98 -8.13
C LEU A 150 5.58 0.05 -9.08
N GLY A 151 5.22 1.34 -8.98
CA GLY A 151 5.89 2.43 -9.72
C GLY A 151 7.36 2.64 -9.31
N GLN A 152 7.81 2.02 -8.20
CA GLN A 152 9.23 1.93 -7.89
C GLN A 152 9.98 1.06 -8.91
N ARG A 153 9.38 -0.07 -9.28
CA ARG A 153 9.96 -1.07 -10.20
C ARG A 153 9.66 -0.76 -11.66
N TYR A 154 8.47 -0.22 -11.93
CA TYR A 154 7.97 -0.01 -13.29
C TYR A 154 7.79 1.47 -13.62
N GLN A 155 7.95 1.81 -14.89
CA GLN A 155 7.45 3.06 -15.48
C GLN A 155 6.14 2.74 -16.22
N PHE A 156 5.04 3.32 -15.75
CA PHE A 156 3.73 3.11 -16.36
C PHE A 156 3.41 4.23 -17.34
N ASN A 157 3.06 3.84 -18.55
CA ASN A 157 2.59 4.78 -19.56
C ASN A 157 1.24 5.38 -19.13
N THR A 158 1.05 6.65 -19.47
CA THR A 158 -0.14 7.43 -19.12
C THR A 158 -0.81 8.06 -20.32
N SER A 159 -0.18 8.02 -21.50
CA SER A 159 -0.79 8.43 -22.76
C SER A 159 -1.42 7.26 -23.50
N GLY A 160 -2.61 7.47 -24.03
CA GLY A 160 -3.33 6.49 -24.86
C GLY A 160 -4.42 5.74 -24.10
N GLU A 161 -5.42 5.26 -24.84
CA GLU A 161 -6.63 4.65 -24.30
C GLU A 161 -6.34 3.41 -23.43
N HIS A 162 -5.44 2.54 -23.90
CA HIS A 162 -5.09 1.29 -23.21
C HIS A 162 -3.90 1.42 -22.25
N ALA A 163 -3.45 2.65 -21.97
CA ALA A 163 -2.34 2.88 -21.05
C ALA A 163 -2.72 2.42 -19.63
N PRO A 164 -1.79 1.83 -18.85
CA PRO A 164 -2.07 1.34 -17.50
C PRO A 164 -2.74 2.37 -16.60
N ALA A 165 -2.31 3.63 -16.65
CA ALA A 165 -2.88 4.68 -15.80
C ALA A 165 -4.35 4.98 -16.10
N ASN A 166 -4.78 4.77 -17.35
CA ASN A 166 -6.16 4.97 -17.76
C ASN A 166 -6.95 3.67 -17.59
N LYS A 167 -6.36 2.53 -17.94
CA LYS A 167 -7.07 1.25 -18.00
C LYS A 167 -7.33 0.62 -16.65
N LEU A 168 -6.37 0.65 -15.71
CA LEU A 168 -6.47 -0.06 -14.44
C LEU A 168 -7.67 0.39 -13.57
N GLY A 169 -8.18 1.61 -13.75
CA GLY A 169 -9.37 2.10 -13.04
C GLY A 169 -10.70 1.52 -13.57
N HIS A 170 -10.71 0.99 -14.80
CA HIS A 170 -11.90 0.46 -15.47
C HIS A 170 -11.98 -1.07 -15.43
N LEU A 171 -10.95 -1.74 -14.94
CA LEU A 171 -10.92 -3.19 -14.79
C LEU A 171 -11.76 -3.63 -13.59
N THR A 172 -12.27 -4.86 -13.67
CA THR A 172 -12.90 -5.52 -12.53
C THR A 172 -11.88 -5.81 -11.44
N ARG A 173 -12.34 -6.05 -10.21
CA ARG A 173 -11.45 -6.39 -9.09
C ARG A 173 -10.55 -7.59 -9.41
N ALA A 174 -11.12 -8.67 -9.97
CA ALA A 174 -10.37 -9.88 -10.32
C ALA A 174 -9.29 -9.62 -11.38
N GLU A 175 -9.58 -8.78 -12.37
CA GLU A 175 -8.59 -8.36 -13.39
C GLU A 175 -7.47 -7.52 -12.79
N ILE A 176 -7.77 -6.63 -11.85
CA ILE A 176 -6.76 -5.82 -11.16
C ILE A 176 -5.86 -6.68 -10.27
N GLU A 177 -6.43 -7.63 -9.54
CA GLU A 177 -5.67 -8.59 -8.74
C GLU A 177 -4.77 -9.47 -9.64
N ALA A 178 -5.26 -9.89 -10.80
CA ALA A 178 -4.45 -10.60 -11.79
C ALA A 178 -3.32 -9.72 -12.34
N ALA A 179 -3.59 -8.45 -12.65
CA ALA A 179 -2.58 -7.49 -13.09
C ALA A 179 -1.49 -7.29 -12.02
N LEU A 180 -1.90 -7.13 -10.76
CA LEU A 180 -1.00 -7.03 -9.62
C LEU A 180 -0.12 -8.28 -9.51
N LYS A 181 -0.70 -9.48 -9.62
CA LYS A 181 0.05 -10.75 -9.55
C LYS A 181 1.11 -10.84 -10.64
N LEU A 182 0.76 -10.55 -11.89
CA LEU A 182 1.68 -10.59 -13.03
C LEU A 182 2.84 -9.60 -12.88
N LEU A 183 2.60 -8.42 -12.31
CA LEU A 183 3.63 -7.38 -12.13
C LEU A 183 4.46 -7.61 -10.86
N ALA A 184 3.85 -7.98 -9.74
CA ALA A 184 4.57 -8.17 -8.48
C ALA A 184 5.40 -9.45 -8.48
N ARG A 185 4.82 -10.55 -8.98
CA ARG A 185 5.41 -11.89 -8.97
C ARG A 185 5.30 -12.53 -10.36
N PRO A 186 5.99 -11.96 -11.37
CA PRO A 186 5.96 -12.51 -12.71
C PRO A 186 6.47 -13.96 -12.71
N ASN A 187 5.60 -14.89 -13.09
CA ASN A 187 5.98 -16.27 -13.36
C ASN A 187 6.60 -16.33 -14.76
N PRO A 188 7.83 -16.86 -14.94
CA PRO A 188 8.46 -16.96 -16.26
C PRO A 188 7.60 -17.68 -17.30
N GLY A 189 6.80 -18.69 -16.89
CA GLY A 189 5.89 -19.40 -17.80
C GLY A 189 4.71 -18.56 -18.29
N ASP A 190 4.38 -17.47 -17.60
CA ASP A 190 3.33 -16.52 -17.97
C ASP A 190 3.88 -15.34 -18.77
N ILE A 191 5.17 -15.32 -19.11
CA ILE A 191 5.79 -14.26 -19.89
C ILE A 191 6.31 -14.84 -21.19
N ARG A 192 5.97 -14.19 -22.31
CA ARG A 192 6.60 -14.46 -23.60
C ARG A 192 7.09 -13.18 -24.25
N THR A 193 8.10 -13.33 -25.09
CA THR A 193 8.49 -12.28 -26.03
C THR A 193 7.73 -12.48 -27.32
N THR A 194 6.97 -11.47 -27.76
CA THR A 194 6.28 -11.53 -29.05
C THR A 194 7.27 -11.31 -30.20
N ARG A 195 6.88 -11.65 -31.44
CA ARG A 195 7.73 -11.46 -32.63
C ARG A 195 8.20 -10.01 -32.80
N ASN A 196 7.39 -9.04 -32.37
CA ASN A 196 7.66 -7.62 -32.48
C ASN A 196 8.37 -7.04 -31.23
N GLY A 197 8.95 -7.90 -30.39
CA GLY A 197 9.81 -7.50 -29.28
C GLY A 197 9.08 -7.10 -27.99
N TRP A 198 7.76 -7.24 -27.92
CA TRP A 198 7.01 -6.98 -26.68
C TRP A 198 7.25 -8.08 -25.65
N LEU A 199 7.41 -7.71 -24.38
CA LEU A 199 7.16 -8.62 -23.28
C LEU A 199 5.67 -8.65 -22.98
N ASP A 200 5.05 -9.79 -23.24
CA ASP A 200 3.63 -10.06 -23.02
C ASP A 200 3.48 -10.88 -21.75
N PHE A 201 2.95 -10.24 -20.70
CA PHE A 201 2.63 -10.87 -19.43
C PHE A 201 1.20 -11.41 -19.48
N GLY A 202 1.03 -12.65 -19.02
CA GLY A 202 -0.22 -13.37 -19.00
C GLY A 202 -0.38 -14.35 -20.18
N SER A 203 0.67 -15.03 -20.64
CA SER A 203 0.58 -15.94 -21.80
C SER A 203 -0.38 -17.13 -21.67
N GLY A 204 -0.75 -17.54 -20.45
CA GLY A 204 -1.60 -18.70 -20.18
C GLY A 204 -3.09 -18.55 -20.53
N SER A 205 -3.78 -19.70 -20.66
CA SER A 205 -5.20 -19.84 -21.00
C SER A 205 -6.17 -19.30 -19.93
N HIS A 206 -5.72 -19.14 -18.69
CA HIS A 206 -6.53 -18.70 -17.55
C HIS A 206 -6.21 -17.27 -17.08
N THR A 207 -5.56 -16.49 -17.93
CA THR A 207 -5.21 -15.10 -17.60
C THR A 207 -6.44 -14.22 -17.75
N LEU A 208 -6.58 -13.23 -16.88
CA LEU A 208 -7.70 -12.27 -16.92
C LEU A 208 -7.34 -10.97 -17.62
N VAL A 209 -6.03 -10.70 -17.75
CA VAL A 209 -5.48 -9.51 -18.38
C VAL A 209 -4.21 -9.85 -19.15
N ARG A 210 -3.91 -9.05 -20.17
CA ARG A 210 -2.62 -9.02 -20.86
C ARG A 210 -1.93 -7.70 -20.59
N ILE A 211 -0.66 -7.75 -20.24
CA ILE A 211 0.15 -6.55 -20.01
C ILE A 211 1.29 -6.55 -21.00
N LEU A 212 1.44 -5.48 -21.77
CA LEU A 212 2.55 -5.31 -22.69
C LEU A 212 3.59 -4.38 -22.10
N GLY A 213 4.83 -4.84 -22.08
CA GLY A 213 5.96 -4.09 -21.55
C GLY A 213 7.26 -4.33 -22.30
N LYS A 214 8.31 -3.68 -21.82
CA LYS A 214 9.69 -3.81 -22.31
C LYS A 214 10.65 -3.81 -21.12
N LYS A 215 11.56 -4.78 -21.09
CA LYS A 215 12.67 -4.79 -20.14
C LYS A 215 13.60 -3.62 -20.40
N LYS A 216 14.01 -2.91 -19.35
CA LYS A 216 14.97 -1.80 -19.49
C LYS A 216 15.88 -1.73 -18.28
N LEU A 217 17.11 -1.27 -18.49
CA LEU A 217 18.04 -1.03 -17.39
C LEU A 217 17.43 0.01 -16.43
N GLY A 218 17.42 -0.32 -15.14
CA GLY A 218 16.86 0.53 -14.07
C GLY A 218 15.38 0.30 -13.78
N LYS A 219 14.50 0.47 -14.78
CA LYS A 219 13.05 0.23 -14.63
C LYS A 219 12.44 -0.36 -15.89
N ASP A 220 11.68 -1.43 -15.71
CA ASP A 220 10.87 -2.00 -16.78
C ASP A 220 9.73 -1.05 -17.15
N ARG A 221 9.39 -0.98 -18.43
CA ARG A 221 8.33 -0.11 -18.93
C ARG A 221 7.08 -0.91 -19.21
N ILE A 222 5.95 -0.46 -18.67
CA ILE A 222 4.65 -1.05 -18.91
C ILE A 222 3.83 -0.06 -19.74
N TYR A 223 3.45 -0.48 -20.94
CA TYR A 223 2.86 0.40 -21.94
C TYR A 223 1.36 0.26 -22.03
N PHE A 224 0.86 -0.98 -21.95
CA PHE A 224 -0.55 -1.27 -22.19
C PHE A 224 -1.06 -2.36 -21.27
N VAL A 225 -2.34 -2.26 -20.90
CA VAL A 225 -3.10 -3.30 -20.21
C VAL A 225 -4.37 -3.56 -21.02
N TYR A 226 -4.70 -4.83 -21.21
CA TYR A 226 -5.90 -5.27 -21.92
C TYR A 226 -6.66 -6.27 -21.07
N SER A 227 -7.98 -6.18 -21.05
CA SER A 227 -8.82 -7.27 -20.53
C SER A 227 -8.83 -8.45 -21.49
N MET A 228 -9.20 -9.65 -21.01
CA MET A 228 -9.39 -10.78 -21.92
C MET A 228 -10.49 -10.57 -22.94
N ALA A 229 -11.54 -9.82 -22.60
CA ALA A 229 -12.58 -9.48 -23.57
C ALA A 229 -12.04 -8.68 -24.76
N GLU A 230 -11.04 -7.82 -24.53
CA GLU A 230 -10.36 -7.08 -25.61
C GLU A 230 -9.39 -7.97 -26.39
N HIS A 231 -8.76 -8.94 -25.74
CA HIS A 231 -7.87 -9.92 -26.36
C HIS A 231 -8.61 -10.89 -27.29
N LEU A 232 -9.75 -11.43 -26.84
CA LEU A 232 -10.50 -12.48 -27.54
C LEU A 232 -11.25 -11.97 -28.79
N LYS A 233 -11.42 -10.65 -28.94
CA LYS A 233 -12.00 -10.07 -30.15
C LYS A 233 -11.04 -10.28 -31.34
N LYS A 234 -11.51 -10.98 -32.38
CA LYS A 234 -10.77 -11.11 -33.64
C LYS A 234 -10.52 -9.71 -34.23
N LYS A 235 -9.26 -9.37 -34.48
CA LYS A 235 -8.80 -7.99 -34.83
C LYS A 235 -9.08 -6.93 -33.74
N GLY A 236 -9.11 -7.34 -32.48
CA GLY A 236 -9.28 -6.44 -31.33
C GLY A 236 -8.06 -5.55 -31.04
N PRO A 237 -8.18 -4.62 -30.07
CA PRO A 237 -7.15 -3.62 -29.79
C PRO A 237 -5.77 -4.22 -29.43
N TYR A 238 -5.77 -5.35 -28.72
CA TYR A 238 -4.56 -6.08 -28.39
C TYR A 238 -3.83 -6.57 -29.66
N GLN A 239 -4.54 -7.25 -30.56
CA GLN A 239 -3.96 -7.80 -31.78
C GLN A 239 -3.47 -6.68 -32.70
N LYS A 240 -4.26 -5.61 -32.84
CA LYS A 240 -3.87 -4.41 -33.59
C LYS A 240 -2.59 -3.80 -33.05
N THR A 241 -2.44 -3.72 -31.72
CA THR A 241 -1.21 -3.22 -31.08
C THR A 241 -0.02 -4.08 -31.42
N LEU A 242 -0.16 -5.40 -31.34
CA LEU A 242 0.93 -6.30 -31.71
C LEU A 242 1.31 -6.20 -33.19
N GLU A 243 0.35 -5.98 -34.09
CA GLU A 243 0.58 -5.90 -35.54
C GLU A 243 1.16 -4.56 -35.99
N THR A 244 0.81 -3.46 -35.31
CA THR A 244 1.11 -2.09 -35.77
C THR A 244 2.21 -1.38 -34.99
N LEU A 245 2.49 -1.81 -33.75
CA LEU A 245 3.44 -1.13 -32.87
C LEU A 245 4.55 -2.06 -32.40
N THR A 246 5.74 -1.49 -32.25
CA THR A 246 6.84 -2.10 -31.50
C THR A 246 7.05 -1.32 -30.20
N PRO A 247 7.77 -1.86 -29.21
CA PRO A 247 8.11 -1.11 -28.00
C PRO A 247 8.82 0.23 -28.25
N GLU A 248 9.54 0.35 -29.37
CA GLU A 248 10.26 1.56 -29.79
C GLU A 248 9.34 2.63 -30.38
N THR A 249 8.30 2.22 -31.11
CA THR A 249 7.36 3.15 -31.77
C THR A 249 6.11 3.45 -30.95
N ALA A 250 5.94 2.76 -29.82
CA ALA A 250 4.79 2.95 -28.94
C ALA A 250 4.77 4.35 -28.29
N PRO A 251 3.59 5.00 -28.20
CA PRO A 251 3.45 6.29 -27.54
C PRO A 251 3.90 6.19 -26.09
N ALA A 252 4.79 7.10 -25.70
CA ALA A 252 5.45 7.08 -24.41
C ALA A 252 5.23 8.41 -23.68
N ALA A 253 4.34 8.42 -22.70
CA ALA A 253 4.29 9.45 -21.67
C ALA A 253 4.30 8.72 -20.32
N PHE A 254 5.38 8.87 -19.55
CA PHE A 254 5.51 8.19 -18.27
C PHE A 254 5.21 9.16 -17.13
N VAL A 255 4.29 8.76 -16.26
CA VAL A 255 4.20 9.29 -14.90
C VAL A 255 5.00 8.35 -14.04
#